data_AF-A0ABD5DXN2-F1
#
_entry.id   AF-A0ABD5DXN2-F1
#
_cell.length_a   1.000
_cell.length_b   1.000
_cell.length_c   1.000
_cell.angle_alpha   90.00
_cell.angle_beta   90.00
_cell.angle_gamma   90.00
#
_symmetry.space_group_name_H-M   'P 1'
#
loop_
_entity.id
_entity.type
_entity.pdbx_description
1 polymer ?
#
loop_
_entity_poly.entity_id
_entity_poly.type
_entity_poly.pdbx_seq_one_letter_code
_entity_poly.pdbx_strand_id
1 'polypeptide(L)' 'STLVLTLRPTGLLPLVTDSLPVRLLPTELLSGTPIRSRDITLGDDPGINGQLWDPQRIDITAQQGTWERWTVRADRPQSF' A
#
# COMPACT_ATOMS: atom_id res chain seq x y z
N SER A 1 -15.26 -18.71 41.42
CA SER A 1 -15.90 -17.66 40.61
C SER A 1 -15.09 -17.39 39.36
N THR A 2 -15.67 -17.62 38.19
CA THR A 2 -15.58 -16.74 37.00
C THR A 2 -16.74 -17.08 36.08
N LEU A 3 -17.67 -16.14 35.84
CA LEU A 3 -18.63 -16.25 34.75
C LEU A 3 -18.20 -15.24 33.69
N VAL A 4 -17.72 -15.72 32.55
CA VAL A 4 -17.53 -14.88 31.37
C VAL A 4 -18.57 -15.30 30.36
N LEU A 5 -19.58 -14.45 30.19
CA LEU A 5 -20.58 -14.57 29.15
C LEU A 5 -20.30 -13.50 28.10
N THR A 6 -20.09 -13.91 26.86
CA THR A 6 -20.10 -12.99 25.71
C THR A 6 -21.04 -13.55 24.67
N LEU A 7 -22.19 -12.91 24.49
CA LEU A 7 -23.16 -13.26 23.45
C LEU A 7 -23.34 -12.10 22.49
N ARG A 8 -23.04 -12.34 21.20
CA ARG A 8 -23.58 -11.62 20.03
C ARG A 8 -23.50 -12.60 18.85
N PRO A 9 -24.63 -13.18 18.37
CA PRO A 9 -25.58 -12.43 17.53
C PRO A 9 -27.08 -12.75 17.76
N THR A 10 -27.97 -11.80 17.44
CA THR A 10 -29.44 -11.87 17.63
C THR A 10 -30.22 -12.14 16.32
N GLY A 11 -29.64 -12.87 15.38
CA GLY A 11 -30.27 -13.22 14.10
C GLY A 11 -30.30 -14.74 13.89
N LEU A 12 -31.25 -15.22 13.08
CA LEU A 12 -31.31 -16.62 12.65
C LEU A 12 -29.98 -16.99 11.98
N LEU A 13 -29.34 -18.04 12.50
CA LEU A 13 -28.14 -18.63 11.93
C LEU A 13 -28.42 -18.99 10.47
N PRO A 14 -27.61 -18.51 9.50
CA PRO A 14 -27.65 -19.11 8.18
C PRO A 14 -27.23 -20.58 8.35
N LEU A 15 -28.04 -21.50 7.82
CA LEU A 15 -27.82 -22.94 7.94
C LEU A 15 -26.44 -23.36 7.38
N VAL A 16 -25.85 -22.51 6.53
CA VAL A 16 -24.49 -22.59 5.99
C VAL A 16 -23.92 -21.17 5.93
N THR A 17 -22.71 -20.94 6.45
CA THR A 17 -21.96 -19.70 6.17
C THR A 17 -21.16 -19.91 4.89
N ASP A 18 -21.20 -18.95 3.97
CA ASP A 18 -20.36 -19.03 2.77
C ASP A 18 -18.89 -19.00 3.17
N SER A 19 -18.13 -19.98 2.68
CA SER A 19 -16.68 -20.03 2.84
C SER A 19 -16.02 -18.89 2.05
N LEU A 20 -14.95 -18.31 2.60
CA LEU A 20 -14.18 -17.28 1.91
C LEU A 20 -13.75 -17.74 0.50
N PRO A 21 -13.74 -16.84 -0.49
CA PRO A 21 -13.27 -17.17 -1.84
C PRO A 21 -11.83 -17.69 -1.82
N VAL A 22 -11.56 -18.74 -2.60
CA VAL A 22 -10.21 -19.32 -2.73
C VAL A 22 -9.25 -18.36 -3.45
N ARG A 23 -9.77 -17.45 -4.28
CA ARG A 23 -8.98 -16.51 -5.08
C ARG A 23 -9.78 -15.24 -5.33
N LEU A 24 -9.18 -14.09 -5.08
CA LEU A 24 -9.77 -12.78 -5.37
C LEU A 24 -9.50 -12.34 -6.81
N LEU A 25 -8.26 -12.49 -7.28
CA LEU A 25 -7.84 -12.11 -8.63
C LEU A 25 -7.76 -13.32 -9.54
N PRO A 26 -8.42 -13.32 -10.72
CA PRO A 26 -8.43 -14.46 -11.64
C PRO A 26 -7.03 -14.86 -12.10
N THR A 27 -6.14 -13.88 -12.27
CA THR A 27 -4.72 -14.06 -12.62
C THR A 27 -3.86 -13.14 -11.77
N GLU A 28 -2.70 -13.63 -11.32
CA GLU A 28 -1.71 -12.76 -10.67
C GLU A 28 -1.01 -11.90 -11.74
N LEU A 29 -1.06 -10.58 -11.57
CA LEU A 29 -0.39 -9.65 -12.48
C LEU A 29 1.11 -9.65 -12.17
N LEU A 30 1.91 -10.14 -13.12
CA LEU A 30 3.37 -10.06 -13.05
C LEU A 30 3.84 -8.65 -13.44
N SER A 31 4.75 -8.07 -12.66
CA SER A 31 5.39 -6.80 -13.01
C SER A 31 6.45 -7.01 -14.12
N GLY A 32 6.61 -6.02 -15.00
CA GLY A 32 7.66 -6.05 -16.02
C GLY A 32 9.06 -5.71 -15.49
N THR A 33 10.09 -5.90 -16.33
CA THR A 33 11.48 -5.57 -15.98
C THR A 33 11.68 -4.06 -15.91
N PRO A 34 12.20 -3.52 -14.79
CA PRO A 34 12.41 -2.08 -14.66
C PRO A 34 13.54 -1.59 -15.57
N ILE A 35 13.31 -0.47 -16.26
CA ILE A 35 14.30 0.19 -17.12
C ILE A 35 15.17 1.21 -16.37
N ARG A 36 14.74 1.63 -15.17
CA ARG A 36 15.42 2.62 -14.34
C ARG A 36 15.08 2.42 -12.87
N SER A 37 15.98 2.86 -11.97
CA SER A 37 15.74 2.92 -10.53
C SER A 37 15.71 4.36 -10.01
N ARG A 38 14.94 4.61 -8.94
CA ARG A 38 14.79 5.92 -8.28
C ARG A 38 14.91 5.77 -6.76
N ASP A 39 15.49 6.78 -6.12
CA ASP A 39 15.55 6.90 -4.66
C ASP A 39 14.69 8.08 -4.20
N ILE A 40 13.80 7.81 -3.25
CA ILE A 40 12.90 8.78 -2.62
C ILE A 40 13.16 8.73 -1.11
N THR A 41 13.46 9.87 -0.51
CA THR A 41 13.77 9.98 0.92
C THR A 41 12.83 10.99 1.57
N LEU A 42 12.12 10.57 2.60
CA LEU A 42 11.32 11.41 3.48
C LEU A 42 12.02 11.49 4.84
N GLY A 43 11.97 12.66 5.47
CA GLY A 43 12.57 12.90 6.78
C GLY A 43 11.56 13.34 7.82
N ASP A 44 12.09 13.88 8.91
CA ASP A 44 11.31 14.62 9.91
C ASP A 44 10.88 15.98 9.38
N ASP A 45 11.78 16.65 8.64
CA ASP A 45 11.50 17.93 8.02
C ASP A 45 10.56 17.79 6.81
N PRO A 46 9.65 18.76 6.57
CA PRO A 46 8.81 18.75 5.40
C PRO A 46 9.61 18.75 4.09
N GLY A 47 9.21 17.89 3.17
CA GLY A 47 9.82 17.79 1.84
C GLY A 47 10.14 16.35 1.46
N ILE A 48 10.52 16.17 0.20
CA ILE A 48 10.99 14.90 -0.35
C ILE A 48 12.37 15.15 -0.94
N ASN A 49 13.33 14.27 -0.65
CA ASN A 49 14.73 14.43 -1.05
C ASN A 49 15.32 15.80 -0.66
N GLY A 50 14.90 16.33 0.50
CA GLY A 50 15.33 17.63 1.02
C GLY A 50 14.75 18.85 0.28
N GLN A 51 13.76 18.65 -0.60
CA GLN A 51 13.13 19.72 -1.36
C GLN A 51 11.66 19.88 -0.97
N LEU A 52 11.24 21.12 -0.73
CA LEU A 52 9.83 21.45 -0.60
C LEU A 52 9.13 21.37 -1.95
N TRP A 53 7.81 21.17 -1.91
CA TRP A 53 6.97 21.18 -3.11
C TRP A 53 7.05 22.54 -3.80
N ASP A 54 7.27 22.51 -5.11
CA ASP A 54 7.34 23.68 -5.98
C ASP A 54 6.48 23.41 -7.23
N PRO A 55 5.41 24.19 -7.48
CA PRO A 55 4.56 24.03 -8.66
C PRO A 55 5.28 24.20 -10.00
N GLN A 56 6.45 24.84 -10.02
CA GLN A 56 7.22 25.10 -11.24
C GLN A 56 8.30 24.04 -11.50
N ARG A 57 8.52 23.11 -10.56
CA ARG A 57 9.58 22.10 -10.64
C ARG A 57 9.03 20.74 -11.06
N ILE A 58 9.80 20.04 -11.90
CA ILE A 58 9.57 18.64 -12.24
C ILE A 58 10.65 17.81 -11.53
N ASP A 59 10.28 17.07 -10.50
CA ASP A 59 11.21 16.24 -9.73
C ASP A 59 11.58 14.93 -10.46
N ILE A 60 10.62 14.33 -11.17
CA ILE A 60 10.80 13.06 -11.86
C ILE A 60 10.11 13.10 -13.23
N THR A 61 10.87 12.74 -14.27
CA THR A 61 10.34 12.44 -15.60
C THR A 61 10.48 10.94 -15.87
N ALA A 62 9.36 10.29 -16.20
CA ALA A 62 9.27 8.85 -16.50
C ALA A 62 8.76 8.62 -17.92
N GLN A 63 9.00 7.40 -18.45
CA GLN A 63 8.55 7.02 -19.79
C GLN A 63 7.27 6.18 -19.71
N GLN A 64 6.24 6.58 -20.46
CA GLN A 64 4.98 5.85 -20.52
C GLN A 64 5.19 4.40 -21.03
N GLY A 65 4.47 3.45 -20.43
CA GLY A 65 4.51 2.04 -20.82
C GLY A 65 5.76 1.29 -20.35
N THR A 66 6.57 1.90 -19.49
CA THR A 66 7.78 1.29 -18.93
C THR A 66 7.65 1.07 -17.43
N TRP A 67 8.53 0.22 -16.88
CA TRP A 67 8.60 -0.06 -15.46
C TRP A 67 9.82 0.62 -14.85
N GLU A 68 9.69 1.14 -13.64
CA GLU A 68 10.81 1.65 -12.85
C GLU A 68 10.81 1.00 -11.45
N ARG A 69 11.98 0.89 -10.83
CA ARG A 69 12.14 0.43 -9.45
C ARG A 69 12.32 1.61 -8.51
N TRP A 70 11.37 1.83 -7.61
CA TRP A 70 11.41 2.97 -6.69
C TRP A 70 11.76 2.47 -5.28
N THR A 71 12.83 3.00 -4.72
CA THR A 71 13.22 2.74 -3.33
C THR A 71 12.82 3.96 -2.49
N VAL A 72 11.81 3.77 -1.64
CA VAL A 72 11.30 4.81 -0.74
C VAL A 72 11.83 4.56 0.66
N ARG A 73 12.48 5.56 1.26
CA ARG A 73 12.98 5.54 2.64
C ARG A 73 12.33 6.66 3.42
N ALA A 74 11.98 6.39 4.67
CA ALA A 74 11.44 7.39 5.58
C ALA A 74 12.05 7.18 6.97
N ASP A 75 12.78 8.17 7.47
CA ASP A 75 13.37 8.08 8.81
C ASP A 75 12.29 8.14 9.90
N ARG A 76 11.22 8.90 9.64
CA ARG A 76 9.97 8.90 10.40
C ARG A 76 8.91 8.04 9.70
N PRO A 77 8.30 7.04 10.38
CA PRO A 77 7.25 6.22 9.78
C PRO A 77 6.06 7.06 9.30
N GLN A 78 5.74 6.93 8.01
CA GLN A 78 4.62 7.60 7.37
C GLN A 78 4.20 6.84 6.11
N SER A 79 2.96 7.05 5.67
CA SER A 79 2.53 6.63 4.34
C SER A 79 3.22 7.47 3.26
N PHE A 80 3.38 6.88 2.08
CA PHE A 80 3.79 7.55 0.86
C PHE A 80 2.66 7.45 -0.18
#